data_AF-A0A396I676-F1
#
_entry.id   AF-A0A396I676-F1
#
_cell.length_a   1.000
_cell.length_b   1.000
_cell.length_c   1.000
_cell.angle_alpha   90.00
_cell.angle_beta   90.00
_cell.angle_gamma   90.00
#
_symmetry.space_group_name_H-M   'P 1'
#
loop_
_entity.id
_entity.type
_entity.pdbx_description
1 polymer ?
#
loop_
_entity_poly.entity_id
_entity_poly.type
_entity_poly.pdbx_seq_one_letter_code
_entity_poly.pdbx_strand_id
1 'polypeptide(L)'
;MIQPQTYLNVADNSGARELMCIRIIGASNRRYAYIGDIVVAVIKKAVPNSSLERSEVIRAVIVRTCKELKRSNGIIIKYDDNAAVLIDKEGNPKELEFFPQ
;
A
#
# COMPACT_ATOMS: atom_id res chain seq x y z
N MET A 1 -0.41 -8.33 -6.55
CA MET A 1 0.93 -8.40 -7.16
C MET A 1 1.32 -6.98 -7.49
N ILE A 2 2.30 -6.45 -6.78
CA ILE A 2 2.74 -5.06 -6.84
C ILE A 2 4.22 -5.06 -7.16
N GLN A 3 4.66 -4.18 -8.06
CA GLN A 3 6.07 -4.01 -8.41
C GLN A 3 6.42 -2.51 -8.36
N PRO A 4 7.70 -2.13 -8.45
CA PRO A 4 8.05 -0.73 -8.66
C PRO A 4 7.28 -0.13 -9.84
N GLN A 5 6.91 1.15 -9.73
CA GLN A 5 6.05 1.91 -10.64
C GLN A 5 4.57 1.50 -10.66
N THR A 6 4.13 0.50 -9.88
CA THR A 6 2.70 0.25 -9.66
C THR A 6 2.08 1.38 -8.83
N TYR A 7 0.94 1.89 -9.30
CA TYR A 7 0.11 2.83 -8.56
C TYR A 7 -0.84 2.08 -7.62
N LEU A 8 -1.01 2.61 -6.41
CA LEU A 8 -1.91 2.08 -5.39
C LEU A 8 -2.80 3.19 -4.85
N ASN A 9 -4.07 2.85 -4.62
CA ASN A 9 -4.98 3.67 -3.84
C ASN A 9 -4.59 3.64 -2.36
N VAL A 10 -4.97 4.69 -1.64
CA VAL A 10 -4.78 4.77 -0.19
C VAL A 10 -6.07 4.33 0.51
N ALA A 11 -5.96 3.39 1.45
CA ALA A 11 -7.08 2.80 2.19
C ALA A 11 -7.13 3.23 3.67
N ASP A 12 -6.70 4.45 3.96
CA ASP A 12 -6.74 5.10 5.27
C ASP A 12 -7.13 6.59 5.13
N ASN A 13 -7.25 7.29 6.26
CA ASN A 13 -7.62 8.70 6.31
C ASN A 13 -6.42 9.67 6.23
N SER A 14 -5.21 9.18 5.95
CA SER A 14 -3.95 9.93 6.16
C SER A 14 -3.80 11.21 5.33
N GLY A 15 -4.71 11.46 4.39
CA GLY A 15 -4.69 12.57 3.44
C GLY A 15 -3.98 12.24 2.12
N ALA A 16 -3.28 11.10 2.03
CA ALA A 16 -2.80 10.60 0.75
C ALA A 16 -3.97 9.95 -0.04
N ARG A 17 -3.93 10.04 -1.38
CA ARG A 17 -4.94 9.43 -2.27
C ARG A 17 -4.36 8.40 -3.22
N GLU A 18 -3.15 8.66 -3.70
CA GLU A 18 -2.48 7.78 -4.67
C GLU A 18 -0.99 7.69 -4.35
N LEU A 19 -0.48 6.46 -4.36
CA LEU A 19 0.90 6.12 -4.10
C LEU A 19 1.51 5.46 -5.33
N MET A 20 2.81 5.66 -5.56
CA MET A 20 3.59 4.87 -6.52
C MET A 20 4.64 4.06 -5.79
N CYS A 21 4.57 2.73 -5.87
CA CYS A 21 5.58 1.85 -5.31
C CYS A 21 6.95 2.12 -5.95
N ILE A 22 8.01 2.23 -5.15
CA ILE A 22 9.39 2.37 -5.64
C ILE A 22 10.31 1.25 -5.16
N ARG A 23 9.99 0.60 -4.03
CA ARG A 23 10.81 -0.49 -3.49
C ARG A 23 9.99 -1.42 -2.59
N ILE A 24 10.33 -2.71 -2.61
CA ILE A 24 9.77 -3.73 -1.72
C ILE A 24 10.75 -3.92 -0.55
N ILE A 25 10.26 -3.93 0.69
CA ILE A 25 11.06 -4.10 1.91
C ILE A 25 11.02 -5.58 2.36
N GLY A 26 12.08 -6.04 3.01
CA GLY A 26 12.07 -7.32 3.74
C GLY A 26 12.34 -8.55 2.87
N ALA A 27 12.70 -8.37 1.60
CA ALA A 27 13.04 -9.48 0.74
C ALA A 27 14.16 -9.15 -0.25
N SER A 28 15.30 -9.82 -0.08
CA SER A 28 16.39 -9.77 -1.05
C SER A 28 15.90 -10.31 -2.39
N ASN A 29 16.01 -9.50 -3.44
CA ASN A 29 15.68 -9.85 -4.85
C ASN A 29 14.21 -10.21 -5.17
N ARG A 30 13.23 -9.91 -4.30
CA ARG A 30 11.82 -10.09 -4.70
C ARG A 30 11.41 -9.03 -5.72
N ARG A 31 10.94 -9.50 -6.89
CA ARG A 31 10.38 -8.66 -7.96
C ARG A 31 8.95 -8.18 -7.66
N TYR A 32 8.21 -8.93 -6.84
CA TYR A 32 6.79 -8.69 -6.58
C TYR A 32 6.44 -8.74 -5.10
N ALA A 33 5.59 -7.81 -4.69
CA ALA A 33 4.94 -7.75 -3.40
C ALA A 33 3.46 -8.20 -3.50
N TYR A 34 2.94 -8.73 -2.40
CA TYR A 34 1.60 -9.25 -2.20
C TYR A 34 0.97 -8.59 -0.96
N ILE A 35 -0.29 -8.94 -0.68
CA ILE A 35 -1.00 -8.47 0.52
C ILE A 35 -0.16 -8.82 1.77
N GLY A 36 0.02 -7.84 2.65
CA GLY A 36 0.82 -7.93 3.87
C GLY A 36 2.28 -7.53 3.72
N ASP A 37 2.83 -7.45 2.49
CA ASP A 37 4.19 -6.95 2.30
C ASP A 37 4.25 -5.42 2.49
N ILE A 38 5.40 -4.97 3.01
CA ILE A 38 5.70 -3.54 3.16
C ILE A 38 6.46 -3.04 1.93
N VAL A 39 6.03 -1.89 1.42
CA VAL A 39 6.68 -1.18 0.32
C VAL A 39 7.10 0.24 0.74
N VAL A 40 8.14 0.74 0.11
CA VAL A 40 8.42 2.18 0.03
C VAL A 40 7.69 2.72 -1.19
N ALA A 41 6.95 3.82 -1.00
CA ALA A 41 6.21 4.48 -2.06
C ALA A 41 6.38 5.99 -2.02
N VAL A 42 6.07 6.63 -3.14
CA VAL A 42 6.03 8.09 -3.28
C VAL A 42 4.59 8.54 -3.40
N ILE A 43 4.20 9.57 -2.66
CA ILE A 43 2.86 10.16 -2.76
C ILE A 43 2.72 10.87 -4.12
N LYS A 44 1.72 10.47 -4.91
CA LYS A 44 1.42 11.07 -6.22
C LYS A 44 0.26 12.04 -6.18
N LYS A 45 -0.71 11.78 -5.30
CA LYS A 45 -1.84 12.67 -5.01
C LYS A 45 -2.09 12.71 -3.50
N ALA A 46 -2.27 13.91 -2.98
CA ALA A 46 -2.64 14.18 -1.60
C ALA A 46 -3.82 15.18 -1.58
N VAL A 47 -4.59 15.16 -0.50
CA VAL A 47 -5.67 16.11 -0.26
C VAL A 47 -5.06 17.49 0.04
N PRO A 48 -5.64 18.60 -0.44
CA PRO A 48 -5.19 19.93 -0.05
C PRO A 48 -5.20 20.12 1.48
N ASN A 49 -4.22 20.84 2.02
CA ASN A 49 -4.07 21.11 3.46
C ASN A 49 -3.86 19.86 4.35
N SER A 50 -3.53 18.70 3.79
CA SER A 50 -3.04 17.58 4.60
C SER A 50 -1.60 17.81 5.08
N SER A 51 -1.20 17.13 6.16
CA SER A 51 0.20 17.12 6.62
C SER A 51 1.15 16.37 5.70
N LEU A 52 0.61 15.58 4.76
CA LEU A 52 1.37 14.87 3.74
C LEU A 52 1.49 15.68 2.46
N GLU A 53 2.67 15.62 1.84
CA GLU A 53 2.97 16.36 0.61
C GLU A 53 3.14 15.45 -0.61
N ARG A 54 2.82 15.98 -1.79
CA ARG A 54 3.12 15.30 -3.05
C ARG A 54 4.64 15.13 -3.17
N SER A 55 5.07 13.96 -3.61
CA SER A 55 6.48 13.54 -3.73
C SER A 55 7.17 13.15 -2.42
N GLU A 56 6.48 13.19 -1.29
CA GLU A 56 6.99 12.61 -0.04
C GLU A 56 7.18 11.09 -0.18
N VAL A 57 8.27 10.58 0.40
CA VAL A 57 8.59 9.16 0.43
C VAL A 57 8.08 8.55 1.75
N ILE A 58 7.20 7.56 1.64
CA ILE A 58 6.53 6.92 2.77
C ILE A 58 6.69 5.39 2.75
N ARG A 59 6.34 4.74 3.86
CA ARG A 59 6.15 3.29 3.93
C ARG A 59 4.67 2.98 3.94
N ALA A 60 4.30 1.88 3.28
CA ALA A 60 2.92 1.41 3.28
C ALA A 60 2.86 -0.12 3.27
N VAL A 61 1.81 -0.67 3.88
CA VAL A 61 1.48 -2.09 3.81
C VAL A 61 0.39 -2.32 2.77
N ILE A 62 0.57 -3.32 1.91
CA ILE A 62 -0.41 -3.66 0.87
C ILE A 62 -1.59 -4.40 1.53
N VAL A 63 -2.81 -3.90 1.34
CA VAL A 63 -4.02 -4.50 1.92
C VAL A 63 -4.94 -5.13 0.88
N ARG A 64 -4.94 -4.60 -0.35
CA ARG A 64 -5.72 -5.14 -1.48
C ARG A 64 -4.86 -5.25 -2.73
N THR A 65 -5.12 -6.28 -3.53
CA THR A 65 -4.53 -6.38 -4.87
C THR A 65 -5.49 -6.99 -5.89
N CYS A 66 -5.39 -6.54 -7.14
CA CYS A 66 -6.11 -7.13 -8.28
C CYS A 66 -5.63 -8.56 -8.61
N LYS A 67 -4.46 -8.96 -8.12
CA LYS A 67 -3.98 -10.34 -8.24
C LYS A 67 -4.66 -11.19 -7.18
N GLU A 68 -5.13 -12.35 -7.61
CA GLU A 68 -5.70 -13.37 -6.73
C GLU A 68 -4.74 -13.78 -5.61
N LEU A 69 -5.27 -13.78 -4.38
CA LEU A 69 -4.68 -14.41 -3.21
C LEU A 69 -5.37 -15.75 -2.97
N LYS A 70 -4.60 -16.84 -3.04
CA LYS A 70 -5.09 -18.20 -2.74
C LYS A 70 -4.84 -18.51 -1.27
N ARG A 71 -5.90 -18.79 -0.51
CA ARG A 71 -5.81 -19.25 0.87
C ARG A 71 -5.65 -20.77 0.92
N SER A 72 -5.07 -21.29 2.01
CA SER A 72 -4.84 -22.72 2.22
C SER A 72 -6.13 -23.56 2.22
N ASN A 73 -7.27 -22.95 2.56
CA ASN A 73 -8.59 -23.58 2.54
C ASN A 73 -9.24 -23.58 1.14
N GLY A 74 -8.51 -23.21 0.07
CA GLY A 74 -9.01 -23.20 -1.31
C GLY A 74 -9.76 -21.93 -1.71
N ILE A 75 -10.06 -21.02 -0.78
CA ILE A 75 -10.71 -19.74 -1.09
C ILE A 75 -9.75 -18.84 -1.87
N ILE A 76 -10.26 -18.23 -2.94
CA ILE A 76 -9.53 -17.22 -3.73
C ILE A 76 -10.14 -15.85 -3.45
N ILE A 77 -9.30 -14.88 -3.10
CA ILE A 77 -9.71 -13.50 -2.90
C ILE A 77 -9.08 -12.64 -3.99
N LYS A 78 -9.90 -11.82 -4.63
CA LYS A 78 -9.49 -10.85 -5.64
C LYS A 78 -10.24 -9.55 -5.40
N TYR A 79 -9.51 -8.45 -5.43
CA TYR A 79 -10.07 -7.11 -5.30
C TYR A 79 -10.10 -6.43 -6.67
N ASP A 80 -10.92 -5.39 -6.81
CA ASP A 80 -11.01 -4.61 -8.05
C ASP A 80 -9.86 -3.62 -8.20
N ASP A 81 -9.21 -3.24 -7.09
CA ASP A 81 -8.09 -2.30 -7.06
C ASP A 81 -6.86 -2.83 -6.31
N ASN A 82 -5.76 -2.08 -6.41
CA ASN A 82 -4.59 -2.24 -5.57
C ASN A 82 -4.59 -1.11 -4.55
N ALA A 83 -4.49 -1.44 -3.26
CA ALA A 83 -4.51 -0.44 -2.21
C ALA A 83 -3.54 -0.75 -1.08
N ALA A 84 -3.09 0.30 -0.42
CA ALA A 84 -2.17 0.24 0.71
C ALA A 84 -2.56 1.22 1.82
N VAL A 85 -2.06 0.94 3.02
CA VAL A 85 -2.22 1.77 4.23
C VAL A 85 -0.85 2.30 4.63
N LEU A 86 -0.75 3.59 4.94
CA LEU A 86 0.49 4.21 5.37
C LEU A 86 0.86 3.73 6.77
N ILE A 87 2.15 3.43 6.95
CA ILE A 87 2.69 2.97 8.22
C ILE A 87 3.91 3.78 8.62
N ASP A 88 4.20 3.81 9.91
CA ASP A 88 5.42 4.37 10.46
C ASP A 88 6.63 3.41 10.30
N LYS A 89 7.73 3.72 10.99
CA LYS A 89 8.95 2.90 10.97
C LYS A 89 8.79 1.60 11.77
N GLU A 90 7.94 1.60 12.79
CA GLU A 90 7.65 0.49 13.70
C GLU A 90 6.60 -0.46 13.12
N GLY A 91 5.89 -0.03 12.07
CA GLY A 91 4.87 -0.80 11.37
C GLY A 91 3.44 -0.48 11.81
N ASN A 92 3.25 0.52 12.67
CA ASN A 92 1.92 0.95 13.06
C ASN A 92 1.29 1.81 11.96
N PRO A 93 -0.03 1.73 11.75
CA PRO A 93 -0.74 2.67 10.90
C PRO A 93 -0.46 4.12 11.31
N LYS A 94 -0.19 4.99 10.35
CA LYS A 94 0.09 6.42 10.63
C LYS A 94 -1.12 7.14 11.21
N GLU A 95 -2.32 6.58 11.03
CA GLU A 95 -3.58 7.07 11.58
C GLU A 95 -4.44 5.88 12.07
N LEU A 96 -5.23 6.09 13.12
CA LEU A 96 -5.90 5.00 13.85
C LEU A 96 -7.11 4.37 13.13
N GLU A 97 -7.70 5.04 12.12
CA GLU A 97 -8.90 4.55 11.42
C GLU A 97 -8.57 3.90 10.07
N PHE A 98 -8.93 2.62 9.95
CA PHE A 98 -8.79 1.79 8.75
C PHE A 98 -10.18 1.41 8.20
N PHE A 99 -10.39 1.52 6.88
CA PHE A 99 -11.63 1.12 6.22
C PHE A 99 -11.45 -0.15 5.37
N PRO A 100 -12.04 -1.28 5.75
CA PRO A 100 -12.18 -2.44 4.87
C PRO A 100 -13.34 -2.18 3.90
N GLN A 101 -13.06 -1.55 2.76
CA GLN A 101 -13.94 -1.60 1.58
C GLN A 101 -13.32 -2.48 0.51
#